data_AF-A0A943I1K9-F1
#
_entry.id   AF-A0A943I1K9-F1
#
_cell.length_a   1.000
_cell.length_b   1.000
_cell.length_c   1.000
_cell.angle_alpha   90.00
_cell.angle_beta   90.00
_cell.angle_gamma   90.00
#
_symmetry.space_group_name_H-M   'P 1'
#
loop_
_entity.id
_entity.type
_entity.pdbx_description
1 polymer ?
#
loop_
_entity_poly.entity_id
_entity_poly.type
_entity_poly.pdbx_seq_one_letter_code
_entity_poly.pdbx_strand_id
1 'polypeptide(L)'
;MEDPTNKARSTLGSIVALFASIALALTLLGGCTTPTQQDSSESTASAPCAQEQTQVGEQSSSSADLAEVPDYSGQDYIVLNDDRPTFSEADWEVPDGTESYGELDALGRATGAFAKLCENTRPAKGSTRAKNMPDPSGFVQAKYPQIGLDHLYERSHLIAYSLSDEAVNPLDLITGTEHLNHDVMAKFEDQIRDYLNAGYTHKRHVLMRVTPDFRGDDLVARGVQIEALSLEDNGASVCLNVYCYNIQPGVVIDYATGKSRLGDPSTNNPLANNAKTNEQAQESTSAAEAIERSYVLNTNTKRFHYPDCSSVDDMKA
;
A
#
# COMPACT_ATOMS: atom_id res chain seq x y z
N MET A 1 -26.27 57.57 32.92
CA MET A 1 -25.34 57.01 33.91
C MET A 1 -24.15 56.55 33.10
N GLU A 2 -23.10 57.39 33.17
CA GLU A 2 -21.67 57.13 32.85
C GLU A 2 -21.29 56.65 31.43
N ASP A 3 -20.18 57.03 30.80
CA ASP A 3 -19.21 58.14 30.86
C ASP A 3 -18.28 57.89 29.63
N PRO A 4 -17.69 58.90 28.95
CA PRO A 4 -16.74 58.72 27.85
C PRO A 4 -15.27 58.93 28.30
N THR A 5 -14.32 58.93 27.33
CA THR A 5 -12.86 59.29 27.37
C THR A 5 -11.89 58.09 27.34
N ASN A 6 -10.85 57.96 26.50
CA ASN A 6 -9.88 58.77 25.73
C ASN A 6 -8.45 58.74 26.35
N LYS A 7 -7.44 58.60 25.47
CA LYS A 7 -5.96 58.75 25.61
C LYS A 7 -5.19 57.52 26.16
N ALA A 8 -3.97 57.18 25.73
CA ALA A 8 -2.88 57.99 25.19
C ALA A 8 -1.87 57.23 24.30
N ARG A 9 -1.13 57.99 23.47
CA ARG A 9 0.13 57.66 22.76
C ARG A 9 1.36 57.84 23.66
N SER A 10 2.47 57.15 23.39
CA SER A 10 3.88 57.50 23.75
C SER A 10 4.85 56.46 23.13
N THR A 11 5.50 56.71 21.98
CA THR A 11 6.87 57.25 21.70
C THR A 11 8.08 56.31 21.84
N LEU A 12 8.68 56.01 20.67
CA LEU A 12 10.10 55.95 20.26
C LEU A 12 11.25 55.96 21.30
N GLY A 13 12.27 55.12 21.05
CA GLY A 13 13.65 55.29 21.54
C GLY A 13 14.61 54.18 21.08
N SER A 14 15.43 54.46 20.06
CA SER A 14 16.59 53.66 19.60
C SER A 14 17.86 53.91 20.44
N ILE A 15 18.91 53.10 20.21
CA ILE A 15 20.40 53.30 20.33
C ILE A 15 21.02 52.03 20.96
N VAL A 16 21.67 51.10 20.22
CA VAL A 16 23.04 51.09 19.61
C VAL A 16 24.19 50.88 20.61
N ALA A 17 25.11 49.95 20.22
CA ALA A 17 26.52 49.74 20.61
C ALA A 17 26.84 48.51 21.49
N LEU A 18 27.92 47.74 21.34
CA LEU A 18 28.89 47.43 20.27
C LEU A 18 29.93 46.43 20.87
N PHE A 19 30.44 45.52 20.04
CA PHE A 19 31.77 44.86 20.04
C PHE A 19 32.23 43.78 21.06
N ALA A 20 32.48 42.60 20.47
CA ALA A 20 33.77 41.90 20.28
C ALA A 20 34.51 41.26 21.46
N SER A 21 34.85 39.97 21.31
CA SER A 21 36.22 39.44 21.51
C SER A 21 36.37 38.02 20.96
N ILE A 22 37.36 37.86 20.09
CA ILE A 22 37.85 36.63 19.45
C ILE A 22 38.92 36.00 20.36
N ALA A 23 38.96 34.68 20.51
CA ALA A 23 40.23 33.96 20.67
C ALA A 23 40.11 32.46 20.31
N LEU A 24 40.97 32.11 19.35
CA LEU A 24 41.28 30.84 18.73
C LEU A 24 42.26 30.03 19.58
N ALA A 25 42.09 28.70 19.69
CA ALA A 25 43.22 27.78 19.91
C ALA A 25 42.88 26.32 19.49
N LEU A 26 43.50 25.90 18.37
CA LEU A 26 43.65 24.52 17.92
C LEU A 26 44.68 23.79 18.80
N THR A 27 44.38 22.55 19.21
CA THR A 27 45.42 21.54 19.47
C THR A 27 44.92 20.16 19.03
N LEU A 28 45.69 19.53 18.14
CA LEU A 28 45.52 18.19 17.60
C LEU A 28 46.49 17.20 18.28
N LEU A 29 46.09 15.93 18.21
CA LEU A 29 46.86 14.66 18.26
C LEU A 29 47.00 13.91 19.59
N GLY A 30 46.48 12.65 19.56
CA GLY A 30 47.16 11.48 20.13
C GLY A 30 46.27 10.48 20.89
N GLY A 31 45.99 9.31 20.31
CA GLY A 31 45.50 8.14 21.06
C GLY A 31 44.97 6.98 20.20
N CYS A 32 45.74 5.89 20.11
CA CYS A 32 45.46 4.64 19.39
C CYS A 32 44.85 3.52 20.28
N THR A 33 44.13 2.57 19.66
CA THR A 33 43.89 1.12 19.96
C THR A 33 42.95 0.71 21.13
N THR A 34 41.68 0.26 20.89
CA THR A 34 41.06 -1.08 20.55
C THR A 34 40.57 -1.90 21.78
N PRO A 35 39.64 -2.89 21.70
CA PRO A 35 38.49 -3.12 20.79
C PRO A 35 37.17 -3.59 21.51
N THR A 36 36.11 -3.86 20.71
CA THR A 36 35.12 -5.00 20.83
C THR A 36 33.63 -4.67 21.06
N GLN A 37 32.83 -4.99 20.02
CA GLN A 37 31.43 -5.49 19.94
C GLN A 37 30.26 -4.67 20.53
N GLN A 38 29.05 -4.67 20.00
CA GLN A 38 28.40 -5.14 18.76
C GLN A 38 26.91 -4.81 19.01
N ASP A 39 26.31 -3.91 18.25
CA ASP A 39 24.93 -4.13 17.81
C ASP A 39 24.67 -3.35 16.53
N SER A 40 24.09 -4.07 15.59
CA SER A 40 23.94 -3.72 14.18
C SER A 40 22.45 -3.68 13.89
N SER A 41 21.96 -2.49 13.56
CA SER A 41 20.81 -2.31 12.68
C SER A 41 21.18 -1.18 11.72
N GLU A 42 21.81 -1.57 10.61
CA GLU A 42 22.04 -0.69 9.47
C GLU A 42 20.67 -0.29 8.91
N SER A 43 20.31 0.97 9.16
CA SER A 43 19.40 1.71 8.30
C SER A 43 20.14 1.96 6.98
N THR A 44 19.86 1.13 5.98
CA THR A 44 20.24 1.44 4.60
C THR A 44 19.30 2.54 4.11
N ALA A 45 19.77 3.78 4.15
CA ALA A 45 19.18 4.86 3.39
C ALA A 45 19.33 4.51 1.89
N SER A 46 18.20 4.20 1.24
CA SER A 46 18.14 4.05 -0.22
C SER A 46 18.58 5.33 -0.92
N ALA A 47 19.29 5.17 -2.03
CA ALA A 47 19.69 6.26 -2.89
C ALA A 47 18.43 6.90 -3.53
N PRO A 48 18.35 8.24 -3.63
CA PRO A 48 17.22 8.93 -4.25
C PRO A 48 17.13 8.60 -5.74
N CYS A 49 15.95 8.74 -6.35
CA CYS A 49 15.72 8.64 -7.80
C CYS A 49 16.43 9.73 -8.64
N ALA A 50 17.38 10.43 -8.02
CA ALA A 50 18.22 11.44 -8.64
C ALA A 50 18.86 10.86 -9.91
N GLN A 51 18.55 11.51 -11.02
CA GLN A 51 18.85 11.04 -12.36
C GLN A 51 20.35 10.89 -12.59
N GLU A 52 20.80 9.67 -12.90
CA GLU A 52 21.89 9.50 -13.85
C GLU A 52 21.27 9.58 -15.26
N GLN A 53 21.12 10.80 -15.78
CA GLN A 53 20.88 10.99 -17.21
C GLN A 53 22.20 10.74 -17.96
N THR A 54 22.37 9.52 -18.45
CA THR A 54 23.23 9.25 -19.61
C THR A 54 22.37 8.60 -20.69
N GLN A 55 22.23 9.28 -21.83
CA GLN A 55 21.50 8.81 -22.99
C GLN A 55 22.10 7.50 -23.54
N VAL A 56 21.35 6.39 -23.51
CA VAL A 56 21.36 5.34 -24.54
C VAL A 56 20.03 4.57 -24.52
N GLY A 57 19.31 4.58 -25.65
CA GLY A 57 18.44 3.48 -26.09
C GLY A 57 17.00 3.48 -25.57
N GLU A 58 16.06 3.50 -26.51
CA GLU A 58 14.64 3.18 -26.36
C GLU A 58 14.48 1.77 -25.74
N GLN A 59 14.54 1.70 -24.41
CA GLN A 59 14.03 0.59 -23.62
C GLN A 59 12.66 1.05 -23.15
N SER A 60 11.60 0.43 -23.67
CA SER A 60 10.26 0.61 -23.13
C SER A 60 10.31 0.30 -21.65
N SER A 61 10.10 1.32 -20.80
CA SER A 61 9.89 1.15 -19.37
C SER A 61 8.65 0.27 -19.18
N SER A 62 8.84 -1.02 -18.98
CA SER A 62 7.73 -1.93 -18.72
C SER A 62 7.18 -1.60 -17.34
N SER A 63 5.94 -1.14 -17.27
CA SER A 63 5.13 -1.26 -16.06
C SER A 63 5.22 -2.72 -15.60
N ALA A 64 5.55 -2.96 -14.34
CA ALA A 64 5.56 -4.31 -13.79
C ALA A 64 4.19 -4.95 -14.05
N ASP A 65 4.16 -6.10 -14.72
CA ASP A 65 2.93 -6.85 -14.88
C ASP A 65 2.56 -7.42 -13.51
N LEU A 66 1.45 -6.93 -12.92
CA LEU A 66 1.02 -7.39 -11.59
C LEU A 66 0.72 -8.89 -11.58
N ALA A 67 0.51 -9.51 -12.74
CA ALA A 67 0.38 -10.96 -12.85
C ALA A 67 1.69 -11.71 -12.49
N GLU A 68 2.85 -11.05 -12.54
CA GLU A 68 4.15 -11.64 -12.17
C GLU A 68 4.48 -11.47 -10.68
N VAL A 69 3.70 -10.68 -9.93
CA VAL A 69 3.89 -10.52 -8.48
C VAL A 69 3.69 -11.88 -7.80
N PRO A 70 4.68 -12.37 -7.03
CA PRO A 70 4.57 -13.66 -6.36
C PRO A 70 3.42 -13.67 -5.34
N ASP A 71 2.97 -14.87 -4.98
CA ASP A 71 2.01 -15.00 -3.89
C ASP A 71 2.66 -14.61 -2.55
N TYR A 72 1.84 -14.16 -1.60
CA TYR A 72 2.29 -13.74 -0.28
C TYR A 72 3.08 -14.85 0.44
N SER A 73 4.30 -14.51 0.85
CA SER A 73 5.22 -15.44 1.53
C SER A 73 5.74 -14.90 2.88
N GLY A 74 4.98 -14.00 3.52
CA GLY A 74 5.30 -13.48 4.86
C GLY A 74 5.79 -12.03 4.92
N GLN A 75 5.84 -11.31 3.79
CA GLN A 75 6.16 -9.88 3.76
C GLN A 75 4.92 -9.08 3.35
N ASP A 76 4.55 -8.09 4.16
CA ASP A 76 3.35 -7.27 3.96
C ASP A 76 3.36 -6.50 2.63
N TYR A 77 4.55 -6.20 2.12
CA TYR A 77 4.76 -5.59 0.82
C TYR A 77 6.09 -6.03 0.20
N ILE A 78 6.23 -5.84 -1.11
CA ILE A 78 7.49 -5.97 -1.83
C ILE A 78 7.80 -4.69 -2.62
N VAL A 79 9.07 -4.46 -2.89
CA VAL A 79 9.53 -3.38 -3.77
C VAL A 79 9.47 -3.88 -5.21
N LEU A 80 8.94 -3.05 -6.10
CA LEU A 80 8.89 -3.27 -7.54
C LEU A 80 9.82 -2.30 -8.25
N ASN A 81 10.41 -2.73 -9.37
CA ASN A 81 11.19 -1.86 -10.26
C ASN A 81 12.26 -1.00 -9.53
N ASP A 82 12.97 -1.60 -8.57
CA ASP A 82 13.97 -0.91 -7.73
C ASP A 82 13.44 0.37 -7.05
N ASP A 83 12.17 0.34 -6.62
CA ASP A 83 11.45 1.45 -5.99
C ASP A 83 11.20 2.65 -6.91
N ARG A 84 11.40 2.46 -8.23
CA ARG A 84 11.24 3.51 -9.23
C ARG A 84 9.84 3.47 -9.84
N PRO A 85 9.05 4.54 -9.73
CA PRO A 85 7.77 4.63 -10.41
C PRO A 85 7.97 4.84 -11.92
N THR A 86 6.93 4.55 -12.70
CA THR A 86 6.96 4.56 -14.17
C THR A 86 6.14 5.72 -14.76
N PHE A 87 6.17 6.88 -14.12
CA PHE A 87 5.51 8.10 -14.62
C PHE A 87 6.17 8.62 -15.90
N SER A 88 5.35 8.99 -16.88
CA SER A 88 5.75 9.60 -18.14
C SER A 88 5.87 11.13 -18.01
N GLU A 89 6.50 11.80 -18.98
CA GLU A 89 6.52 13.27 -19.02
C GLU A 89 5.09 13.86 -19.08
N ALA A 90 4.17 13.18 -19.76
CA ALA A 90 2.78 13.61 -19.83
C ALA A 90 2.10 13.61 -18.44
N ASP A 91 2.45 12.66 -17.57
CA ASP A 91 1.95 12.62 -16.19
C ASP A 91 2.43 13.82 -15.38
N TRP A 92 3.62 14.35 -15.68
CA TRP A 92 4.18 15.52 -14.98
C TRP A 92 3.49 16.81 -15.39
N GLU A 93 3.09 16.90 -16.65
CA GLU A 93 2.49 18.08 -17.27
C GLU A 93 0.99 18.25 -16.96
N VAL A 94 0.34 17.25 -16.33
CA VAL A 94 -1.06 17.40 -15.91
C VAL A 94 -1.24 18.59 -14.96
N PRO A 95 -2.42 19.25 -14.98
CA PRO A 95 -2.70 20.36 -14.07
C PRO A 95 -2.54 19.98 -12.58
N ASP A 96 -2.11 20.92 -11.75
CA ASP A 96 -2.03 20.73 -10.30
C ASP A 96 -3.41 20.37 -9.73
N GLY A 97 -3.46 19.34 -8.88
CA GLY A 97 -4.70 18.84 -8.32
C GLY A 97 -5.56 18.01 -9.27
N THR A 98 -4.99 17.53 -10.38
CA THR A 98 -5.65 16.52 -11.21
C THR A 98 -5.83 15.24 -10.40
N GLU A 99 -7.05 14.70 -10.42
CA GLU A 99 -7.41 13.40 -9.88
C GLU A 99 -8.22 12.66 -10.95
N SER A 100 -7.88 11.39 -11.18
CA SER A 100 -8.51 10.54 -12.17
C SER A 100 -8.72 9.16 -11.59
N TYR A 101 -9.96 8.69 -11.66
CA TYR A 101 -10.37 7.37 -11.20
C TYR A 101 -10.89 6.57 -12.40
N GLY A 102 -10.39 5.36 -12.57
CA GLY A 102 -10.86 4.48 -13.62
C GLY A 102 -12.31 4.05 -13.39
N GLU A 103 -13.07 3.93 -14.47
CA GLU A 103 -14.40 3.35 -14.43
C GLU A 103 -14.34 1.94 -13.84
N LEU A 104 -15.37 1.53 -13.10
CA LEU A 104 -15.46 0.16 -12.64
C LEU A 104 -15.48 -0.79 -13.84
N ASP A 105 -14.80 -1.91 -13.73
CA ASP A 105 -14.85 -2.93 -14.77
C ASP A 105 -16.20 -3.70 -14.78
N ALA A 106 -16.31 -4.69 -15.66
CA ALA A 106 -17.54 -5.46 -15.82
C ALA A 106 -17.97 -6.26 -14.57
N LEU A 107 -17.06 -6.47 -13.60
CA LEU A 107 -17.34 -7.12 -12.32
C LEU A 107 -17.57 -6.11 -11.19
N GLY A 108 -17.60 -4.81 -11.51
CA GLY A 108 -17.79 -3.74 -10.54
C GLY A 108 -16.54 -3.43 -9.73
N ARG A 109 -15.34 -3.75 -10.25
CA ARG A 109 -14.06 -3.59 -9.55
C ARG A 109 -13.40 -2.28 -9.94
N ALA A 110 -12.81 -1.58 -8.97
CA ALA A 110 -11.99 -0.40 -9.25
C ALA A 110 -10.76 -0.80 -10.08
N THR A 111 -10.41 -0.01 -11.10
CA THR A 111 -9.32 -0.38 -12.03
C THR A 111 -8.02 0.37 -11.79
N GLY A 112 -8.06 1.45 -11.01
CA GLY A 112 -6.89 2.25 -10.67
C GLY A 112 -7.21 3.72 -10.51
N ALA A 113 -6.35 4.42 -9.79
CA ALA A 113 -6.46 5.84 -9.52
C ALA A 113 -5.12 6.54 -9.79
N PHE A 114 -5.18 7.79 -10.25
CA PHE A 114 -4.04 8.65 -10.48
C PHE A 114 -4.32 10.04 -9.93
N ALA A 115 -3.33 10.66 -9.30
CA ALA A 115 -3.42 12.05 -8.87
C ALA A 115 -2.08 12.79 -8.96
N LYS A 116 -2.17 14.10 -9.25
CA LYS A 116 -1.11 15.08 -8.98
C LYS A 116 -1.46 15.82 -7.70
N LEU A 117 -1.11 15.19 -6.58
CA LEU A 117 -1.41 15.64 -5.23
C LEU A 117 -0.69 16.94 -4.93
N CYS A 118 -1.39 17.87 -4.28
CA CYS A 118 -0.85 19.16 -3.89
C CYS A 118 -1.59 19.73 -2.68
N GLU A 119 -1.38 21.00 -2.36
CA GLU A 119 -2.11 21.64 -1.27
C GLU A 119 -3.63 21.60 -1.46
N ASN A 120 -4.10 21.73 -2.71
CA ASN A 120 -5.52 21.87 -3.05
C ASN A 120 -6.30 20.55 -3.10
N THR A 121 -5.63 19.40 -3.20
CA THR A 121 -6.31 18.09 -3.21
C THR A 121 -6.68 17.65 -1.80
N ARG A 122 -6.07 18.22 -0.76
CA ARG A 122 -6.27 17.73 0.60
C ARG A 122 -7.55 18.28 1.22
N PRO A 123 -8.13 17.55 2.18
CA PRO A 123 -9.23 18.06 2.99
C PRO A 123 -8.90 19.41 3.64
N ALA A 124 -9.85 20.34 3.55
CA ALA A 124 -9.75 21.59 4.27
C ALA A 124 -9.65 21.33 5.78
N LYS A 125 -8.77 22.08 6.48
CA LYS A 125 -8.59 21.93 7.92
C LYS A 125 -9.92 22.08 8.67
N GLY A 126 -10.32 21.04 9.39
CA GLY A 126 -11.58 21.01 10.14
C GLY A 126 -12.79 20.54 9.34
N SER A 127 -12.60 20.09 8.10
CA SER A 127 -13.63 19.34 7.37
C SER A 127 -13.97 18.02 8.08
N THR A 128 -15.16 17.51 7.79
CA THR A 128 -15.62 16.21 8.28
C THR A 128 -15.75 15.24 7.12
N ARG A 129 -15.12 14.08 7.21
CA ARG A 129 -15.25 12.98 6.23
C ARG A 129 -16.67 12.42 6.25
N ALA A 130 -17.30 12.34 5.08
CA ALA A 130 -18.56 11.61 4.91
C ALA A 130 -18.34 10.12 5.19
N LYS A 131 -19.31 9.47 5.85
CA LYS A 131 -19.16 8.08 6.35
C LYS A 131 -19.92 7.03 5.55
N ASN A 132 -20.85 7.46 4.68
CA ASN A 132 -21.76 6.57 3.98
C ASN A 132 -21.14 6.07 2.67
N MET A 133 -20.06 5.30 2.79
CA MET A 133 -19.37 4.71 1.64
C MET A 133 -20.09 3.43 1.17
N PRO A 134 -20.26 3.22 -0.14
CA PRO A 134 -20.82 1.97 -0.68
C PRO A 134 -19.85 0.79 -0.45
N ASP A 135 -20.39 -0.42 -0.47
CA ASP A 135 -19.58 -1.63 -0.45
C ASP A 135 -18.96 -1.88 -1.83
N PRO A 136 -17.63 -2.05 -1.94
CA PRO A 136 -16.96 -2.40 -3.20
C PRO A 136 -17.19 -3.87 -3.58
N SER A 137 -16.66 -4.27 -4.73
CA SER A 137 -16.71 -5.67 -5.19
C SER A 137 -16.18 -6.64 -4.11
N GLY A 138 -16.84 -7.79 -3.95
CA GLY A 138 -16.40 -8.83 -3.04
C GLY A 138 -16.51 -8.48 -1.54
N PHE A 139 -17.20 -7.41 -1.15
CA PHE A 139 -17.32 -7.03 0.25
C PHE A 139 -18.19 -8.01 1.04
N VAL A 140 -17.55 -8.93 1.76
CA VAL A 140 -18.21 -9.92 2.62
C VAL A 140 -17.63 -9.83 4.03
N GLN A 141 -18.25 -9.00 4.87
CA GLN A 141 -17.74 -8.73 6.21
C GLN A 141 -17.71 -9.99 7.10
N ALA A 142 -16.64 -10.12 7.89
CA ALA A 142 -16.44 -11.21 8.84
C ALA A 142 -15.82 -10.70 10.15
N LYS A 143 -15.94 -11.50 11.22
CA LYS A 143 -15.32 -11.22 12.52
C LYS A 143 -14.58 -12.46 13.02
N TYR A 144 -13.46 -12.26 13.67
CA TYR A 144 -12.64 -13.32 14.25
C TYR A 144 -12.20 -12.96 15.67
N PRO A 145 -13.08 -13.13 16.67
CA PRO A 145 -12.77 -12.82 18.07
C PRO A 145 -11.57 -13.59 18.61
N GLN A 146 -11.25 -14.76 18.04
CA GLN A 146 -10.10 -15.59 18.43
C GLN A 146 -8.74 -14.90 18.20
N ILE A 147 -8.71 -13.94 17.28
CA ILE A 147 -7.53 -13.10 16.98
C ILE A 147 -7.80 -11.62 17.24
N GLY A 148 -8.89 -11.29 17.96
CA GLY A 148 -9.25 -9.91 18.29
C GLY A 148 -9.71 -9.06 17.11
N LEU A 149 -10.13 -9.66 15.99
CA LEU A 149 -10.54 -8.91 14.80
C LEU A 149 -12.08 -8.71 14.76
N ASP A 150 -12.52 -7.47 14.95
CA ASP A 150 -13.95 -7.11 15.01
C ASP A 150 -14.60 -6.85 13.65
N HIS A 151 -13.79 -6.59 12.63
CA HIS A 151 -14.17 -6.41 11.22
C HIS A 151 -12.95 -6.77 10.39
N LEU A 152 -13.12 -7.64 9.39
CA LEU A 152 -12.04 -8.04 8.49
C LEU A 152 -11.77 -6.98 7.44
N TYR A 153 -12.84 -6.49 6.78
CA TYR A 153 -12.70 -5.61 5.63
C TYR A 153 -13.06 -4.17 5.96
N GLU A 154 -12.29 -3.29 5.36
CA GLU A 154 -12.52 -1.87 5.22
C GLU A 154 -12.93 -1.53 3.78
N ARG A 155 -13.58 -0.38 3.64
CA ARG A 155 -13.76 0.27 2.33
C ARG A 155 -12.49 1.07 2.09
N SER A 156 -11.48 0.37 1.59
CA SER A 156 -10.13 0.89 1.46
C SER A 156 -10.05 1.77 0.22
N HIS A 157 -9.56 2.98 0.41
CA HIS A 157 -9.36 3.97 -0.65
C HIS A 157 -8.13 3.61 -1.49
N LEU A 158 -8.16 3.77 -2.81
CA LEU A 158 -6.93 3.71 -3.61
C LEU A 158 -6.09 4.98 -3.37
N ILE A 159 -6.73 6.15 -3.32
CA ILE A 159 -6.10 7.40 -2.86
C ILE A 159 -6.78 7.86 -1.58
N ALA A 160 -6.07 7.79 -0.46
CA ALA A 160 -6.62 8.16 0.83
C ALA A 160 -7.30 9.53 0.84
N TYR A 161 -8.45 9.61 1.54
CA TYR A 161 -9.16 10.86 1.82
C TYR A 161 -8.24 11.99 2.31
N SER A 162 -7.21 11.67 3.10
CA SER A 162 -6.26 12.65 3.63
C SER A 162 -5.39 13.32 2.55
N LEU A 163 -5.35 12.75 1.34
CA LEU A 163 -4.59 13.20 0.19
C LEU A 163 -5.49 13.83 -0.90
N SER A 164 -6.73 13.35 -1.06
CA SER A 164 -7.67 13.70 -2.16
C SER A 164 -8.95 14.45 -1.75
N ASP A 165 -9.29 14.51 -0.45
CA ASP A 165 -10.61 14.96 0.04
C ASP A 165 -11.79 14.15 -0.54
N GLU A 166 -11.51 13.05 -1.22
CA GLU A 166 -12.52 12.21 -1.84
C GLU A 166 -13.03 11.18 -0.82
N ALA A 167 -14.14 11.52 -0.17
CA ALA A 167 -14.67 10.72 0.93
C ALA A 167 -15.53 9.54 0.45
N VAL A 168 -16.29 9.69 -0.64
CA VAL A 168 -17.32 8.73 -1.07
C VAL A 168 -17.32 8.63 -2.59
N ASN A 169 -16.31 7.96 -3.13
CA ASN A 169 -16.19 7.65 -4.54
C ASN A 169 -16.09 6.12 -4.75
N PRO A 170 -17.11 5.45 -5.32
CA PRO A 170 -17.05 4.01 -5.55
C PRO A 170 -15.92 3.58 -6.50
N LEU A 171 -15.43 4.49 -7.36
CA LEU A 171 -14.31 4.23 -8.27
C LEU A 171 -12.96 4.16 -7.54
N ASP A 172 -12.92 4.65 -6.31
CA ASP A 172 -11.73 4.75 -5.46
C ASP A 172 -11.75 3.71 -4.33
N LEU A 173 -12.70 2.77 -4.33
CA LEU A 173 -12.87 1.82 -3.23
C LEU A 173 -12.60 0.38 -3.66
N ILE A 174 -11.83 -0.32 -2.84
CA ILE A 174 -11.68 -1.78 -2.88
C ILE A 174 -12.03 -2.42 -1.54
N THR A 175 -12.35 -3.70 -1.57
CA THR A 175 -12.43 -4.53 -0.36
C THR A 175 -11.01 -4.78 0.13
N GLY A 176 -10.53 -3.94 1.05
CA GLY A 176 -9.21 -4.07 1.68
C GLY A 176 -9.34 -4.65 3.09
N THR A 177 -8.39 -5.46 3.54
CA THR A 177 -8.36 -5.88 4.94
C THR A 177 -8.05 -4.70 5.86
N GLU A 178 -8.41 -4.83 7.14
CA GLU A 178 -8.00 -3.90 8.20
C GLU A 178 -6.48 -3.72 8.21
N HIS A 179 -5.74 -4.84 8.10
CA HIS A 179 -4.28 -4.83 8.03
C HIS A 179 -3.73 -4.12 6.78
N LEU A 180 -4.21 -4.42 5.57
CA LEU A 180 -3.79 -3.71 4.36
C LEU A 180 -4.01 -2.20 4.53
N ASN A 181 -5.21 -1.84 4.97
CA ASN A 181 -5.66 -0.45 5.03
C ASN A 181 -4.92 0.37 6.10
N HIS A 182 -4.80 -0.15 7.32
CA HIS A 182 -4.28 0.60 8.46
C HIS A 182 -2.80 0.37 8.75
N ASP A 183 -2.28 -0.82 8.47
CA ASP A 183 -0.90 -1.15 8.80
C ASP A 183 0.03 -1.06 7.60
N VAL A 184 -0.46 -1.26 6.38
CA VAL A 184 0.41 -1.33 5.18
C VAL A 184 0.32 -0.06 4.34
N MET A 185 -0.84 0.24 3.76
CA MET A 185 -1.03 1.40 2.88
C MET A 185 -0.79 2.71 3.63
N ALA A 186 -1.32 2.83 4.85
CA ALA A 186 -1.17 4.03 5.69
C ALA A 186 0.29 4.46 5.88
N LYS A 187 1.26 3.51 5.91
CA LYS A 187 2.69 3.84 6.02
C LYS A 187 3.18 4.71 4.85
N PHE A 188 2.79 4.34 3.64
CA PHE A 188 3.19 5.05 2.42
C PHE A 188 2.39 6.33 2.23
N GLU A 189 1.10 6.29 2.54
CA GLU A 189 0.23 7.47 2.53
C GLU A 189 0.73 8.54 3.51
N ASP A 190 1.21 8.14 4.70
CA ASP A 190 1.76 9.04 5.71
C ASP A 190 3.05 9.69 5.23
N GLN A 191 3.94 8.96 4.57
CA GLN A 191 5.15 9.53 3.96
C GLN A 191 4.81 10.60 2.92
N ILE A 192 3.86 10.31 2.02
CA ILE A 192 3.39 11.25 0.99
C ILE A 192 2.76 12.48 1.65
N ARG A 193 1.89 12.24 2.64
CA ARG A 193 1.17 13.28 3.39
C ARG A 193 2.13 14.20 4.15
N ASP A 194 3.15 13.66 4.79
CA ASP A 194 4.16 14.43 5.51
C ASP A 194 4.98 15.29 4.57
N TYR A 195 5.36 14.76 3.40
CA TYR A 195 6.02 15.54 2.36
C TYR A 195 5.15 16.73 1.93
N LEU A 196 3.87 16.51 1.60
CA LEU A 196 2.95 17.57 1.20
C LEU A 196 2.72 18.59 2.33
N ASN A 197 2.68 18.14 3.59
CA ASN A 197 2.47 18.99 4.77
C ASN A 197 3.69 19.85 5.12
N ALA A 198 4.91 19.45 4.81
CA ALA A 198 6.08 20.29 5.04
C ALA A 198 6.12 21.54 4.12
N GLY A 199 5.25 21.60 3.11
CA GLY A 199 5.19 22.61 2.05
C GLY A 199 4.40 23.90 2.34
N TYR A 200 3.92 24.20 3.55
CA TYR A 200 3.13 25.44 3.76
C TYR A 200 3.85 26.76 3.38
N THR A 201 5.16 26.71 3.09
CA THR A 201 5.97 27.84 2.62
C THR A 201 6.46 27.71 1.17
N HIS A 202 6.33 26.55 0.54
CA HIS A 202 6.84 26.25 -0.81
C HIS A 202 5.93 25.22 -1.50
N LYS A 203 5.66 25.39 -2.80
CA LYS A 203 4.86 24.43 -3.56
C LYS A 203 5.48 23.02 -3.46
N ARG A 204 4.61 22.01 -3.28
CA ARG A 204 4.99 20.59 -3.23
C ARG A 204 3.95 19.79 -3.98
N HIS A 205 4.42 18.90 -4.84
CA HIS A 205 3.61 18.00 -5.63
C HIS A 205 4.12 16.59 -5.55
N VAL A 206 3.18 15.64 -5.53
CA VAL A 206 3.47 14.22 -5.66
C VAL A 206 2.60 13.67 -6.78
N LEU A 207 3.22 13.03 -7.77
CA LEU A 207 2.48 12.11 -8.65
C LEU A 207 2.24 10.83 -7.88
N MET A 208 1.00 10.36 -7.86
CA MET A 208 0.61 9.12 -7.23
C MET A 208 -0.25 8.31 -8.19
N ARG A 209 0.04 7.01 -8.32
CA ARG A 209 -0.80 6.05 -9.04
C ARG A 209 -0.97 4.82 -8.18
N VAL A 210 -2.21 4.34 -8.06
CA VAL A 210 -2.54 3.16 -7.28
C VAL A 210 -3.34 2.20 -8.15
N THR A 211 -2.85 0.98 -8.28
CA THR A 211 -3.39 -0.03 -9.19
C THR A 211 -3.70 -1.31 -8.41
N PRO A 212 -4.98 -1.70 -8.26
CA PRO A 212 -5.33 -2.96 -7.62
C PRO A 212 -5.03 -4.18 -8.51
N ASP A 213 -4.49 -5.25 -7.93
CA ASP A 213 -4.27 -6.54 -8.62
C ASP A 213 -5.48 -7.46 -8.44
N PHE A 214 -6.29 -7.59 -9.50
CA PHE A 214 -7.32 -8.61 -9.61
C PHE A 214 -6.90 -9.67 -10.62
N ARG A 215 -6.91 -10.94 -10.22
CA ARG A 215 -6.55 -12.07 -11.10
C ARG A 215 -7.80 -12.82 -11.55
N GLY A 216 -8.00 -12.91 -12.86
CA GLY A 216 -9.20 -13.55 -13.43
C GLY A 216 -10.49 -12.90 -12.92
N ASP A 217 -11.39 -13.72 -12.38
CA ASP A 217 -12.70 -13.29 -11.87
C ASP A 217 -12.68 -12.92 -10.37
N ASP A 218 -11.49 -12.71 -9.78
CA ASP A 218 -11.36 -12.29 -8.38
C ASP A 218 -12.17 -11.00 -8.15
N LEU A 219 -13.01 -10.99 -7.11
CA LEU A 219 -13.82 -9.84 -6.70
C LEU A 219 -13.14 -8.99 -5.62
N VAL A 220 -12.15 -9.56 -4.93
CA VAL A 220 -11.29 -8.87 -3.96
C VAL A 220 -9.88 -8.80 -4.53
N ALA A 221 -9.27 -7.63 -4.52
CA ALA A 221 -7.91 -7.45 -5.01
C ALA A 221 -6.94 -8.25 -4.13
N ARG A 222 -5.94 -8.89 -4.73
CA ARG A 222 -4.89 -9.62 -4.00
C ARG A 222 -3.90 -8.68 -3.32
N GLY A 223 -3.89 -7.42 -3.73
CA GLY A 223 -3.04 -6.36 -3.25
C GLY A 223 -3.21 -5.13 -4.11
N VAL A 224 -2.41 -4.11 -3.83
CA VAL A 224 -2.35 -2.87 -4.59
C VAL A 224 -0.90 -2.51 -4.88
N GLN A 225 -0.62 -2.07 -6.09
CA GLN A 225 0.60 -1.35 -6.38
C GLN A 225 0.42 0.13 -6.03
N ILE A 226 1.39 0.72 -5.35
CA ILE A 226 1.49 2.15 -5.09
C ILE A 226 2.76 2.67 -5.75
N GLU A 227 2.60 3.62 -6.65
CA GLU A 227 3.68 4.41 -7.25
C GLU A 227 3.56 5.85 -6.75
N ALA A 228 4.65 6.45 -6.24
CA ALA A 228 4.67 7.86 -5.88
C ALA A 228 6.01 8.55 -6.16
N LEU A 229 5.97 9.80 -6.62
CA LEU A 229 7.14 10.61 -6.95
C LEU A 229 6.96 12.07 -6.55
N SER A 230 7.83 12.60 -5.69
CA SER A 230 7.89 14.04 -5.37
C SER A 230 8.55 14.83 -6.49
N LEU A 231 7.92 15.92 -6.94
CA LEU A 231 8.35 16.63 -8.14
C LEU A 231 9.43 17.67 -7.88
N GLU A 232 9.33 18.46 -6.81
CA GLU A 232 10.24 19.59 -6.58
C GLU A 232 11.66 19.20 -6.18
N ASP A 233 11.84 17.97 -5.72
CA ASP A 233 13.14 17.42 -5.35
C ASP A 233 13.51 16.17 -6.17
N ASN A 234 12.85 15.96 -7.31
CA ASN A 234 13.10 14.86 -8.23
C ASN A 234 13.13 13.48 -7.54
N GLY A 235 12.14 13.23 -6.67
CA GLY A 235 12.00 11.99 -5.94
C GLY A 235 12.96 11.82 -4.77
N ALA A 236 13.63 12.88 -4.30
CA ALA A 236 14.53 12.77 -3.16
C ALA A 236 13.81 12.54 -1.82
N SER A 237 12.58 13.06 -1.66
CA SER A 237 11.76 12.82 -0.47
C SER A 237 10.79 11.66 -0.62
N VAL A 238 10.17 11.53 -1.80
CA VAL A 238 9.21 10.46 -2.12
C VAL A 238 9.59 9.89 -3.47
N CYS A 239 10.10 8.67 -3.48
CA CYS A 239 10.21 7.83 -4.66
C CYS A 239 9.89 6.42 -4.19
N LEU A 240 8.77 5.89 -4.64
CA LEU A 240 8.38 4.54 -4.29
C LEU A 240 7.63 3.85 -5.42
N ASN A 241 7.84 2.54 -5.52
CA ASN A 241 7.06 1.63 -6.34
C ASN A 241 6.98 0.30 -5.59
N VAL A 242 5.85 0.09 -4.90
CA VAL A 242 5.66 -1.03 -3.98
C VAL A 242 4.38 -1.77 -4.29
N TYR A 243 4.34 -3.07 -3.98
CA TYR A 243 3.13 -3.87 -3.99
C TYR A 243 2.76 -4.25 -2.55
N CYS A 244 1.61 -3.81 -2.08
CA CYS A 244 1.06 -4.10 -0.75
C CYS A 244 0.08 -5.27 -0.83
N TYR A 245 0.31 -6.35 -0.10
CA TYR A 245 -0.57 -7.53 -0.13
C TYR A 245 -1.87 -7.29 0.64
N ASN A 246 -3.01 -7.68 0.06
CA ASN A 246 -4.31 -7.62 0.71
C ASN A 246 -4.53 -8.86 1.60
N ILE A 247 -3.76 -8.95 2.68
CA ILE A 247 -3.81 -10.06 3.63
C ILE A 247 -4.26 -9.58 5.00
N GLN A 248 -4.69 -10.50 5.84
CA GLN A 248 -4.91 -10.26 7.25
C GLN A 248 -4.21 -11.37 8.05
N PRO A 249 -3.32 -11.03 9.00
CA PRO A 249 -2.71 -12.03 9.87
C PRO A 249 -3.76 -12.92 10.53
N GLY A 250 -3.61 -14.24 10.40
CA GLY A 250 -4.53 -15.23 10.96
C GLY A 250 -5.81 -15.49 10.15
N VAL A 251 -5.95 -14.93 8.95
CA VAL A 251 -7.12 -15.13 8.07
C VAL A 251 -6.69 -15.55 6.67
N VAL A 252 -7.37 -16.56 6.13
CA VAL A 252 -7.34 -16.95 4.72
C VAL A 252 -8.53 -16.31 4.01
N ILE A 253 -8.26 -15.71 2.85
CA ILE A 253 -9.24 -15.01 2.02
C ILE A 253 -9.47 -15.80 0.73
N ASP A 254 -10.74 -15.93 0.36
CA ASP A 254 -11.17 -16.36 -0.96
C ASP A 254 -11.38 -15.14 -1.85
N TYR A 255 -10.34 -14.73 -2.59
CA TYR A 255 -10.38 -13.53 -3.42
C TYR A 255 -11.48 -13.55 -4.50
N ALA A 256 -11.91 -14.74 -4.92
CA ALA A 256 -13.01 -14.90 -5.87
C ALA A 256 -14.37 -14.44 -5.30
N THR A 257 -14.59 -14.61 -4.00
CA THR A 257 -15.92 -14.39 -3.40
C THR A 257 -15.93 -13.38 -2.24
N GLY A 258 -14.76 -13.03 -1.71
CA GLY A 258 -14.58 -12.25 -0.49
C GLY A 258 -14.79 -13.02 0.81
N LYS A 259 -15.23 -14.29 0.76
CA LYS A 259 -15.36 -15.12 1.97
C LYS A 259 -14.00 -15.34 2.61
N SER A 260 -14.02 -15.65 3.91
CA SER A 260 -12.80 -15.87 4.67
C SER A 260 -12.96 -16.94 5.75
N ARG A 261 -11.83 -17.38 6.29
CA ARG A 261 -11.76 -18.29 7.45
C ARG A 261 -10.46 -18.06 8.22
N LEU A 262 -10.40 -18.51 9.48
CA LEU A 262 -9.12 -18.57 10.20
C LEU A 262 -8.10 -19.44 9.46
N GLY A 263 -6.85 -18.99 9.45
CA GLY A 263 -5.73 -19.73 8.88
C GLY A 263 -4.52 -18.86 8.58
N ASP A 264 -3.49 -19.46 8.00
CA ASP A 264 -2.29 -18.75 7.59
C ASP A 264 -2.51 -18.09 6.21
N PRO A 265 -2.36 -16.76 6.07
CA PRO A 265 -2.55 -16.05 4.80
C PRO A 265 -1.61 -16.51 3.67
N SER A 266 -0.48 -17.16 3.98
CA SER A 266 0.37 -17.81 2.95
C SER A 266 -0.35 -18.95 2.22
N THR A 267 -1.49 -19.42 2.75
CA THR A 267 -2.33 -20.46 2.12
C THR A 267 -3.47 -19.90 1.26
N ASN A 268 -3.46 -18.60 0.93
CA ASN A 268 -4.38 -17.93 0.01
C ASN A 268 -4.17 -18.40 -1.46
N ASN A 269 -4.27 -19.71 -1.72
CA ASN A 269 -4.09 -20.30 -3.04
C ASN A 269 -5.46 -20.52 -3.72
N PRO A 270 -5.65 -20.08 -4.99
CA PRO A 270 -6.91 -20.24 -5.72
C PRO A 270 -7.39 -21.70 -5.88
N LEU A 271 -6.51 -22.71 -5.81
CA LEU A 271 -6.92 -24.12 -5.94
C LEU A 271 -7.47 -24.74 -4.64
N ALA A 272 -7.26 -24.12 -3.48
CA ALA A 272 -7.63 -24.72 -2.19
C ALA A 272 -9.04 -24.35 -1.71
N ASN A 273 -9.64 -23.27 -2.23
CA ASN A 273 -10.88 -22.71 -1.70
C ASN A 273 -12.16 -23.38 -2.23
N ASN A 274 -12.06 -24.19 -3.29
CA ASN A 274 -13.18 -24.98 -3.82
C ASN A 274 -13.41 -26.32 -3.08
N ALA A 275 -12.64 -26.66 -2.04
CA ALA A 275 -12.76 -27.94 -1.34
C ALA A 275 -13.46 -27.87 0.04
N LYS A 276 -13.84 -26.68 0.55
CA LYS A 276 -14.37 -26.56 1.93
C LYS A 276 -15.51 -25.55 2.13
N THR A 277 -16.42 -25.40 1.16
CA THR A 277 -17.67 -24.66 1.37
C THR A 277 -18.88 -25.55 1.17
N ASN A 278 -19.00 -26.56 2.04
CA ASN A 278 -20.30 -27.09 2.45
C ASN A 278 -20.14 -27.91 3.72
N GLU A 279 -20.10 -27.26 4.89
CA GLU A 279 -20.66 -27.79 6.15
C GLU A 279 -20.92 -26.60 7.08
N GLN A 280 -22.18 -26.14 7.09
CA GLN A 280 -22.74 -25.33 8.17
C GLN A 280 -23.23 -26.30 9.26
N ALA A 281 -22.98 -25.94 10.52
CA ALA A 281 -23.66 -26.42 11.72
C ALA A 281 -23.62 -27.93 12.00
N GLN A 282 -22.94 -28.31 13.09
CA GLN A 282 -23.54 -28.90 14.30
C GLN A 282 -22.51 -29.74 15.07
N GLU A 283 -22.62 -29.69 16.39
CA GLU A 283 -21.69 -30.21 17.39
C GLU A 283 -21.28 -31.69 17.24
N SER A 284 -20.00 -31.90 17.55
CA SER A 284 -19.45 -32.97 18.39
C SER A 284 -19.15 -34.36 17.80
N THR A 285 -17.93 -34.78 18.14
CA THR A 285 -17.36 -36.13 18.27
C THR A 285 -16.58 -36.77 17.12
N SER A 286 -15.36 -37.14 17.52
CA SER A 286 -14.45 -38.17 17.02
C SER A 286 -13.42 -37.78 15.96
N ALA A 287 -12.16 -38.04 16.32
CA ALA A 287 -10.96 -37.88 15.54
C ALA A 287 -11.04 -38.67 14.23
N ALA A 288 -10.65 -38.05 13.12
CA ALA A 288 -10.43 -38.73 11.85
C ALA A 288 -9.06 -38.32 11.28
N GLU A 289 -8.26 -39.35 11.07
CA GLU A 289 -6.86 -39.37 10.67
C GLU A 289 -6.64 -38.73 9.29
N ALA A 290 -5.42 -38.24 9.06
CA ALA A 290 -4.97 -37.79 7.76
C ALA A 290 -5.03 -38.97 6.77
N ILE A 291 -6.02 -38.95 5.86
CA ILE A 291 -6.15 -39.97 4.82
C ILE A 291 -5.10 -39.69 3.76
N GLU A 292 -4.00 -40.46 3.80
CA GLU A 292 -3.08 -40.61 2.69
C GLU A 292 -3.86 -41.18 1.49
N ARG A 293 -3.88 -40.46 0.37
CA ARG A 293 -4.56 -40.89 -0.86
C ARG A 293 -3.53 -41.19 -1.95
N SER A 294 -3.61 -42.39 -2.52
CA SER A 294 -2.79 -42.83 -3.64
C SER A 294 -3.41 -42.36 -4.97
N TYR A 295 -2.58 -42.06 -5.97
CA TYR A 295 -3.01 -41.69 -7.33
C TYR A 295 -2.20 -42.46 -8.37
N VAL A 296 -2.80 -42.66 -9.55
CA VAL A 296 -2.15 -43.26 -10.73
C VAL A 296 -1.90 -42.16 -11.77
N LEU A 297 -0.65 -42.04 -12.24
CA LEU A 297 -0.25 -41.02 -13.21
C LEU A 297 -0.22 -41.58 -14.63
N ASN A 298 -1.02 -40.99 -15.52
CA ASN A 298 -0.93 -41.26 -16.95
C ASN A 298 0.07 -40.29 -17.61
N THR A 299 1.27 -40.79 -17.90
CA THR A 299 2.35 -39.99 -18.52
C THR A 299 2.09 -39.64 -19.98
N ASN A 300 1.24 -40.40 -20.68
CA ASN A 300 0.88 -40.15 -22.07
C ASN A 300 -0.12 -38.98 -22.21
N THR A 301 -1.11 -38.90 -21.31
CA THR A 301 -2.14 -37.84 -21.33
C THR A 301 -1.87 -36.71 -20.35
N LYS A 302 -0.87 -36.86 -19.48
CA LYS A 302 -0.52 -35.93 -18.39
C LYS A 302 -1.68 -35.67 -17.43
N ARG A 303 -2.50 -36.70 -17.17
CA ARG A 303 -3.63 -36.67 -16.22
C ARG A 303 -3.39 -37.64 -15.06
N PHE A 304 -3.93 -37.31 -13.90
CA PHE A 304 -3.95 -38.19 -12.74
C PHE A 304 -5.33 -38.83 -12.57
N HIS A 305 -5.34 -40.05 -12.06
CA HIS A 305 -6.54 -40.85 -11.82
C HIS A 305 -6.52 -41.38 -10.38
N TYR A 306 -7.70 -41.62 -9.81
CA TYR A 306 -7.80 -42.43 -8.61
C TYR A 306 -7.51 -43.91 -8.95
N PRO A 307 -6.95 -44.70 -8.01
CA PRO A 307 -6.61 -46.10 -8.28
C PRO A 307 -7.80 -46.98 -8.69
N ASP A 308 -9.02 -46.59 -8.32
CA ASP A 308 -10.28 -47.25 -8.63
C ASP A 308 -10.99 -46.67 -9.86
N CYS A 309 -10.39 -45.68 -10.54
CA CYS A 309 -10.95 -45.11 -11.75
C CYS A 309 -10.90 -46.13 -12.89
N SER A 310 -12.03 -46.42 -13.51
CA SER A 310 -12.14 -47.41 -14.61
C SER A 310 -11.21 -47.11 -15.80
N SER A 311 -10.83 -45.84 -16.00
CA SER A 311 -9.90 -45.45 -17.06
C SER A 311 -8.44 -45.85 -16.78
N VAL A 312 -8.11 -46.30 -15.56
CA VAL A 312 -6.78 -46.83 -15.22
C VAL A 312 -6.52 -48.14 -15.98
N ASP A 313 -7.53 -48.99 -16.11
CA ASP A 313 -7.42 -50.26 -16.85
C ASP A 313 -7.19 -50.04 -18.35
N ASP A 314 -7.59 -48.86 -18.87
CA ASP A 314 -7.42 -48.45 -20.27
C ASP A 314 -6.08 -47.74 -20.54
N MET A 315 -5.23 -47.58 -19.51
CA MET A 315 -3.93 -46.95 -19.67
C MET A 315 -2.98 -47.88 -20.43
N LYS A 316 -2.72 -47.54 -21.70
CA LYS A 316 -1.68 -48.21 -22.48
C LYS A 316 -0.29 -47.82 -21.94
N ALA A 317 0.53 -48.83 -21.66
CA ALA A 317 1.94 -48.69 -21.34
C ALA A 317 2.73 -48.00 -22.47
#